data_AF-A0A7X5LJX0-F1
#
_entry.id   AF-A0A7X5LJX0-F1
#
_cell.length_a   1.000
_cell.length_b   1.000
_cell.length_c   1.000
_cell.angle_alpha   90.00
_cell.angle_beta   90.00
_cell.angle_gamma   90.00
#
_symmetry.space_group_name_H-M   'P 1'
#
loop_
_entity.id
_entity.type
_entity.pdbx_description
1 polymer ?
#
loop_
_entity_poly.entity_id
_entity_poly.type
_entity_poly.pdbx_seq_one_letter_code
_entity_poly.pdbx_strand_id
1 'polypeptide(L)'
;MTKHVSVNKTGSGYLWRFWFVAIAAWAVQLFISYALVEWYCARPHAFSEQTVQWIVGLITVACLATALINLFYALLYYRGLKQHKSDQSRQIFMAAGACLMSGFLAVTIVMQGLPSLLLAACSSAGG
;
A
#
# COMPACT_ATOMS: atom_id res chain seq x y z
N MET A 1 -6.24 -20.38 -18.40
CA MET A 1 -7.61 -19.82 -18.32
C MET A 1 -7.60 -18.62 -17.37
N THR A 2 -7.28 -17.43 -17.87
CA THR A 2 -7.45 -16.18 -17.11
C THR A 2 -8.89 -15.73 -17.30
N LYS A 3 -9.69 -15.77 -16.23
CA LYS A 3 -11.08 -15.28 -16.27
C LYS A 3 -11.05 -13.81 -16.72
N HIS A 4 -11.63 -13.53 -17.89
CA HIS A 4 -11.95 -12.17 -18.29
C HIS A 4 -12.86 -11.58 -17.21
N VAL A 5 -12.31 -10.70 -16.39
CA VAL A 5 -13.09 -9.90 -15.44
C VAL A 5 -14.13 -9.17 -16.28
N SER A 6 -15.41 -9.47 -16.08
CA SER A 6 -16.47 -8.90 -16.91
C SER A 6 -16.52 -7.39 -16.64
N VAL A 7 -16.03 -6.61 -17.61
CA VAL A 7 -16.00 -5.15 -17.61
C VAL A 7 -17.42 -4.54 -17.72
N ASN A 8 -18.47 -5.37 -17.68
CA ASN A 8 -19.81 -4.97 -18.09
C ASN A 8 -20.69 -4.41 -16.96
N LYS A 9 -20.19 -4.30 -15.72
CA LYS A 9 -20.99 -3.77 -14.59
C LYS A 9 -20.18 -3.10 -13.47
N THR A 10 -18.94 -2.68 -13.74
CA THR A 10 -18.14 -1.96 -12.74
C THR A 10 -18.54 -0.49 -12.72
N GLY A 11 -19.54 -0.17 -11.90
CA GLY A 11 -19.93 1.22 -11.62
C GLY A 11 -18.74 2.03 -11.08
N SER A 12 -18.80 3.36 -11.22
CA SER A 12 -17.73 4.29 -10.84
C SER A 12 -17.16 4.03 -9.44
N GLY A 13 -17.98 3.57 -8.49
CA GLY A 13 -17.56 3.23 -7.13
C GLY A 13 -16.59 2.05 -7.04
N TYR A 14 -16.59 1.11 -7.98
CA TYR A 14 -15.64 0.00 -7.99
C TYR A 14 -14.23 0.46 -8.40
N LEU A 15 -14.14 1.46 -9.28
CA LEU A 15 -12.86 2.07 -9.67
C LEU A 15 -12.23 2.86 -8.52
N TRP A 16 -13.07 3.53 -7.72
CA TRP A 16 -12.63 4.24 -6.52
C TRP A 16 -12.07 3.30 -5.44
N ARG A 17 -12.48 2.03 -5.38
CA ARG A 17 -11.87 1.05 -4.45
C ARG A 17 -10.38 0.88 -4.71
N PHE A 18 -9.94 0.84 -5.98
CA PHE A 18 -8.51 0.70 -6.30
C PHE A 18 -7.69 1.91 -5.82
N TRP A 19 -8.29 3.11 -5.78
CA TRP A 19 -7.64 4.29 -5.21
C TRP A 19 -7.54 4.20 -3.68
N PHE A 20 -8.67 3.93 -3.02
CA PHE A 20 -8.72 3.93 -1.56
C PHE A 20 -7.95 2.77 -0.92
N VAL A 21 -7.87 1.61 -1.58
CA VAL A 21 -7.13 0.46 -1.04
C VAL A 21 -5.65 0.77 -0.89
N ALA A 22 -5.03 1.41 -1.89
CA ALA A 22 -3.62 1.78 -1.81
C ALA A 22 -3.39 2.83 -0.71
N ILE A 23 -4.27 3.83 -0.60
CA ILE A 23 -4.19 4.88 0.43
C ILE A 23 -4.39 4.29 1.82
N ALA A 24 -5.35 3.38 2.00
CA ALA A 24 -5.61 2.71 3.25
C ALA A 24 -4.44 1.82 3.67
N ALA A 25 -3.87 1.04 2.75
CA ALA A 25 -2.70 0.22 3.01
C ALA A 25 -1.50 1.07 3.49
N TRP A 26 -1.27 2.21 2.83
CA TRP A 26 -0.23 3.15 3.24
C TRP A 26 -0.53 3.82 4.60
N ALA A 27 -1.76 4.26 4.84
CA ALA A 27 -2.14 4.89 6.10
C ALA A 27 -2.04 3.91 7.28
N VAL A 28 -2.48 2.66 7.10
CA VAL A 28 -2.35 1.59 8.10
C VAL A 28 -0.88 1.30 8.39
N GLN A 29 -0.05 1.22 7.34
CA GLN A 29 1.39 1.05 7.46
C GLN A 29 2.02 2.14 8.33
N LEU A 30 1.71 3.41 8.04
CA LEU A 30 2.24 4.55 8.80
C LEU A 30 1.74 4.56 10.24
N PHE A 31 0.43 4.38 10.43
CA PHE A 31 -0.20 4.41 11.75
C PHE A 31 0.40 3.35 12.66
N ILE A 32 0.52 2.10 12.17
CA ILE A 32 1.09 1.04 12.97
C ILE A 32 2.57 1.31 13.25
N SER A 33 3.35 1.73 12.25
CA SER A 33 4.77 2.01 12.45
C SER A 33 5.00 3.09 13.52
N TYR A 34 4.24 4.19 13.49
CA TYR A 34 4.36 5.27 14.48
C TYR A 34 3.83 4.85 15.86
N ALA A 35 2.64 4.25 15.93
CA ALA A 35 2.04 3.83 17.20
C ALA A 35 2.89 2.77 17.92
N LEU A 36 3.49 1.84 17.17
CA LEU A 36 4.38 0.83 17.75
C LEU A 36 5.66 1.45 18.29
N VAL A 37 6.25 2.42 17.57
CA VAL A 37 7.47 3.12 18.00
C VAL A 37 7.19 3.96 19.26
N GLU A 38 6.09 4.71 19.29
CA GLU A 38 5.71 5.52 20.45
C GLU A 38 5.43 4.65 21.68
N TRP A 39 4.72 3.53 21.48
CA TRP A 39 4.47 2.54 22.54
C TRP A 39 5.77 1.89 23.03
N TYR A 40 6.69 1.58 22.11
CA TYR A 40 7.96 0.96 22.43
C TYR A 40 8.86 1.90 23.26
N CYS A 41 9.01 3.16 22.85
CA CYS A 41 9.81 4.12 23.62
C CYS A 41 9.15 4.46 24.98
N ALA A 42 7.83 4.31 25.14
CA ALA A 42 7.15 4.44 26.44
C ALA A 42 7.38 3.23 27.38
N ARG A 43 7.71 2.04 26.86
CA ARG A 43 7.95 0.82 27.65
C ARG A 43 9.10 -0.02 27.07
N PRO A 44 10.37 0.41 27.25
CA PRO A 44 11.53 -0.27 26.66
C PRO A 44 11.74 -1.71 27.16
N HIS A 45 11.19 -2.08 28.32
CA HIS A 45 11.31 -3.43 28.89
C HIS A 45 10.23 -4.43 28.45
N ALA A 46 9.21 -4.00 27.69
CA ALA A 46 8.09 -4.88 27.33
C ALA A 46 8.36 -5.78 26.12
N PHE A 47 9.23 -5.37 25.20
CA PHE A 47 9.55 -6.09 23.97
C PHE A 47 11.04 -5.99 23.62
N SER A 48 11.57 -6.99 22.91
CA SER A 48 12.89 -6.87 22.30
C SER A 48 12.80 -6.05 21.01
N GLU A 49 13.83 -5.23 20.72
CA GLU A 49 13.91 -4.43 19.48
C GLU A 49 13.69 -5.29 18.23
N GLN A 50 14.22 -6.51 18.25
CA GLN A 50 14.13 -7.45 17.15
C GLN A 50 12.68 -7.87 16.87
N THR A 51 11.85 -8.10 17.89
CA THR A 51 10.43 -8.45 17.71
C THR A 51 9.65 -7.29 17.10
N VAL A 52 9.92 -6.05 17.53
CA VAL A 52 9.28 -4.84 16.98
C VAL A 52 9.66 -4.65 15.50
N GLN A 53 10.93 -4.80 15.17
CA GLN A 53 11.41 -4.74 13.77
C GLN A 53 10.77 -5.82 12.90
N TRP A 54 10.63 -7.05 13.39
CA TRP A 54 9.93 -8.12 12.65
C TRP A 54 8.46 -7.80 12.42
N ILE A 55 7.75 -7.27 13.43
CA ILE A 55 6.34 -6.89 13.30
C ILE A 55 6.18 -5.78 12.26
N VAL A 56 6.96 -4.70 12.37
CA VAL A 56 6.93 -3.59 11.42
C VAL A 56 7.30 -4.09 10.02
N GLY A 57 8.33 -4.94 9.90
CA GLY A 57 8.74 -5.54 8.64
C GLY A 57 7.64 -6.39 7.99
N LEU A 58 6.98 -7.28 8.74
CA LEU A 58 5.88 -8.10 8.24
C LEU A 58 4.70 -7.26 7.76
N ILE A 59 4.35 -6.22 8.49
CA ILE A 59 3.25 -5.31 8.12
C ILE A 59 3.63 -4.50 6.87
N THR A 60 4.88 -4.04 6.78
CA THR A 60 5.44 -3.38 5.59
C THR A 60 5.32 -4.26 4.36
N VAL A 61 5.74 -5.53 4.47
CA VAL A 61 5.67 -6.50 3.38
C VAL A 61 4.22 -6.79 2.99
N ALA A 62 3.32 -6.94 3.97
CA ALA A 62 1.90 -7.15 3.71
C ALA A 62 1.27 -5.94 2.98
N CYS A 63 1.52 -4.72 3.45
CA CYS A 63 1.03 -3.49 2.81
C CYS A 63 1.63 -3.32 1.40
N LEU A 64 2.91 -3.59 1.21
CA LEU A 64 3.56 -3.56 -0.10
C LEU A 64 2.92 -4.59 -1.05
N ALA A 65 2.70 -5.82 -0.58
CA ALA A 65 2.05 -6.87 -1.37
C ALA A 65 0.65 -6.43 -1.80
N THR A 66 -0.15 -5.83 -0.91
CA THR A 66 -1.48 -5.31 -1.28
C THR A 66 -1.39 -4.20 -2.34
N ALA A 67 -0.43 -3.28 -2.23
CA ALA A 67 -0.23 -2.21 -3.22
C ALA A 67 0.20 -2.77 -4.60
N LEU A 68 1.04 -3.80 -4.62
CA LEU A 68 1.47 -4.48 -5.85
C LEU A 68 0.34 -5.28 -6.50
N ILE A 69 -0.45 -6.01 -5.71
CA ILE A 69 -1.63 -6.73 -6.19
C ILE A 69 -2.65 -5.75 -6.77
N ASN A 70 -2.90 -4.64 -6.07
CA ASN A 70 -3.80 -3.57 -6.51
C ASN A 70 -3.32 -2.94 -7.82
N LEU A 71 -2.02 -2.65 -7.94
CA LEU A 71 -1.40 -2.15 -9.16
C LEU A 71 -1.53 -3.16 -10.32
N PHE A 72 -1.28 -4.44 -10.06
CA PHE A 72 -1.39 -5.49 -11.08
C PHE A 72 -2.83 -5.58 -11.62
N TYR A 73 -3.83 -5.60 -10.75
CA TYR A 73 -5.23 -5.60 -11.17
C TYR A 73 -5.62 -4.32 -11.92
N ALA A 74 -5.18 -3.15 -11.45
CA ALA A 74 -5.43 -1.88 -12.14
C ALA A 74 -4.81 -1.85 -13.54
N LEU A 75 -3.61 -2.39 -13.71
CA LEU A 75 -2.93 -2.52 -15.01
C LEU A 75 -3.65 -3.50 -15.95
N LEU A 76 -4.08 -4.65 -15.44
CA LEU A 76 -4.88 -5.60 -16.24
C LEU A 76 -6.19 -4.96 -16.70
N TYR A 77 -6.88 -4.24 -15.80
CA TYR A 77 -8.11 -3.54 -16.13
C TYR A 77 -7.88 -2.42 -17.16
N TYR A 78 -6.83 -1.62 -16.98
CA TYR A 78 -6.43 -0.57 -17.93
C TYR A 78 -6.11 -1.14 -19.32
N ARG A 79 -5.38 -2.27 -19.39
CA ARG A 79 -5.09 -2.94 -20.67
C ARG A 79 -6.36 -3.45 -21.35
N GLY A 80 -7.29 -4.05 -20.59
CA GLY A 80 -8.58 -4.49 -21.11
C GLY A 80 -9.44 -3.34 -21.63
N LEU A 81 -9.48 -2.23 -20.90
CA LEU A 81 -10.15 -0.99 -21.32
C LEU A 81 -9.54 -0.36 -22.57
N LYS A 82 -8.23 -0.46 -22.76
CA LYS A 82 -7.56 0.09 -23.96
C LYS A 82 -7.83 -0.75 -25.22
N GLN A 83 -8.05 -2.05 -25.06
CA GLN A 83 -8.37 -2.96 -26.17
C GLN A 83 -9.80 -2.80 -26.67
N HIS A 84 -10.76 -2.62 -25.77
CA HIS A 84 -12.08 -2.19 -26.16
C HIS A 84 -12.05 -0.68 -26.41
N LYS A 85 -12.09 -0.24 -27.68
CA LYS A 85 -12.32 1.16 -28.09
C LYS A 85 -13.68 1.68 -27.58
N SER A 86 -13.88 1.71 -26.28
CA SER A 86 -15.08 2.22 -25.64
C SER A 86 -14.89 3.70 -25.36
N ASP A 87 -15.94 4.48 -25.55
CA ASP A 87 -16.03 5.93 -25.30
C ASP A 87 -15.95 6.28 -23.79
N GLN A 88 -15.32 5.42 -22.98
CA GLN A 88 -15.24 5.53 -21.54
C GLN A 88 -13.95 6.20 -21.08
N SER A 89 -13.65 7.37 -21.64
CA SER A 89 -12.51 8.23 -21.30
C SER A 89 -12.38 8.46 -19.78
N ARG A 90 -13.52 8.55 -19.06
CA ARG A 90 -13.55 8.68 -17.59
C ARG A 90 -12.98 7.47 -16.87
N GLN A 91 -13.31 6.26 -17.32
CA GLN A 91 -12.83 5.03 -16.68
C GLN A 91 -11.34 4.79 -16.95
N ILE A 92 -10.89 5.13 -18.15
CA ILE A 92 -9.47 5.08 -18.53
C ILE A 92 -8.65 6.04 -17.67
N PHE A 93 -9.13 7.28 -17.47
CA PHE A 93 -8.48 8.25 -16.57
C PHE A 93 -8.42 7.75 -15.13
N MET A 94 -9.54 7.23 -14.60
CA MET A 94 -9.59 6.68 -13.24
C MET A 94 -8.64 5.50 -13.05
N ALA A 95 -8.56 4.59 -14.01
CA ALA A 95 -7.66 3.43 -13.98
C ALA A 95 -6.19 3.84 -14.10
N ALA A 96 -5.87 4.80 -14.98
CA ALA A 96 -4.51 5.35 -15.11
C ALA A 96 -4.06 6.03 -13.81
N GLY A 97 -4.93 6.84 -13.21
CA GLY A 97 -4.67 7.47 -11.92
C GLY A 97 -4.51 6.46 -10.78
N ALA A 98 -5.28 5.36 -10.79
CA ALA A 98 -5.13 4.28 -9.81
C ALA A 98 -3.76 3.61 -9.93
N CYS A 99 -3.29 3.36 -11.15
CA CYS A 99 -1.95 2.82 -11.39
C CYS A 99 -0.85 3.76 -10.88
N LEU A 100 -0.95 5.05 -11.19
CA LEU A 100 0.03 6.05 -10.73
C LEU A 100 0.05 6.16 -9.21
N MET A 101 -1.11 6.27 -8.56
CA MET A 101 -1.21 6.34 -7.10
C MET A 101 -0.72 5.07 -6.42
N SER A 102 -1.10 3.88 -6.93
CA SER A 102 -0.65 2.62 -6.34
C SER A 102 0.86 2.43 -6.51
N GLY A 103 1.43 2.86 -7.64
CA GLY A 103 2.89 2.87 -7.85
C GLY A 103 3.61 3.83 -6.91
N PHE A 104 3.13 5.07 -6.79
CA PHE A 104 3.67 6.06 -5.87
C PHE A 104 3.60 5.60 -4.41
N LEU A 105 2.47 5.00 -4.01
CA LEU A 105 2.28 4.49 -2.66
C LEU A 105 3.14 3.26 -2.37
N ALA A 106 3.37 2.39 -3.35
CA ALA A 106 4.33 1.30 -3.19
C ALA A 106 5.75 1.82 -2.97
N VAL A 107 6.19 2.83 -3.74
CA VAL A 107 7.51 3.44 -3.57
C VAL A 107 7.64 4.13 -2.21
N THR A 108 6.61 4.86 -1.77
CA THR A 108 6.63 5.51 -0.46
C THR A 108 6.62 4.51 0.70
N ILE A 109 5.88 3.40 0.60
CA ILE A 109 5.96 2.30 1.59
C ILE A 109 7.38 1.74 1.68
N VAL A 110 8.07 1.56 0.55
CA VAL A 110 9.47 1.10 0.56
C VAL A 110 10.38 2.15 1.18
N MET A 111 10.29 3.41 0.74
CA MET A 111 11.13 4.50 1.23
C MET A 111 10.91 4.84 2.70
N GLN A 112 9.70 4.61 3.24
CA GLN A 112 9.39 4.78 4.67
C GLN A 112 9.70 3.52 5.49
N GLY A 113 9.51 2.33 4.92
CA GLY A 113 9.81 1.06 5.58
C GLY A 113 11.31 0.83 5.76
N LEU A 114 12.14 1.27 4.80
CA LEU A 114 13.60 1.10 4.84
C LEU A 114 14.27 1.75 6.06
N PRO A 115 14.05 3.05 6.38
CA PRO A 115 14.63 3.67 7.57
C PRO A 115 14.06 3.09 8.87
N SER A 116 12.80 2.64 8.86
CA SER A 116 12.18 1.97 10.01
C SER A 116 12.87 0.64 10.39
N LEU A 117 13.49 -0.01 9.41
CA LEU A 117 14.24 -1.26 9.58
C LEU A 117 15.73 -1.02 9.88
N LEU A 118 16.28 0.12 9.43
CA LEU A 118 17.71 0.43 9.53
C LEU A 118 18.09 1.28 10.74
N LEU A 119 17.19 2.13 11.26
CA LEU A 119 17.46 2.94 12.44
C LEU A 119 16.90 2.26 13.70
N ALA A 120 17.70 2.18 14.75
CA ALA A 120 17.22 1.86 16.09
C ALA A 120 16.09 2.83 16.46
N ALA A 121 14.90 2.29 16.71
CA ALA A 121 13.66 3.05 16.86
C ALA A 121 13.68 4.04 18.04
N CYS A 122 14.51 3.79 19.05
CA CYS A 122 14.85 4.79 20.05
C CYS A 122 16.36 5.03 19.95
N SER A 123 16.76 6.24 19.51
CA SER A 123 18.08 6.74 19.86
C SER A 123 18.13 6.76 21.39
N SER A 124 19.07 6.04 21.99
CA SER A 124 19.43 6.20 23.39
C SER A 124 19.88 7.66 23.60
N ALA A 125 18.92 8.54 23.82
CA ALA A 125 19.12 9.94 24.15
C ALA A 125 18.35 10.20 25.45
N GLY A 126 18.89 9.67 26.56
CA GLY A 126 18.39 9.97 27.90
C GLY A 126 18.69 8.87 28.91
N GLY A 127 19.90 8.87 29.46
CA GLY A 127 20.32 8.01 30.57
C GLY A 127 21.82 7.86 30.65
#